data_AF-A0A7C5KSK7-F1
#
_entry.id   AF-A0A7C5KSK7-F1
#
_cell.length_a   1.000
_cell.length_b   1.000
_cell.length_c   1.000
_cell.angle_alpha   90.00
_cell.angle_beta   90.00
_cell.angle_gamma   90.00
#
_symmetry.space_group_name_H-M   'P 1'
#
loop_
_entity.id
_entity.type
_entity.pdbx_description
1 polymer ?
#
loop_
_entity_poly.entity_id
_entity_poly.type
_entity_poly.pdbx_seq_one_letter_code
_entity_poly.pdbx_strand_id
1 'polypeptide(L)'
;MIYNIAKTIKGKVVVNGEAEVVTWREGPDAPKTTSLIFSRALWITLLGLVGGVLMGAAVFDRDKGFILSILGFALLLLAIIIGAFGLRSLRGGQGYWHKRLEAKPLAFSILAMFAVAVGGIVELVPGLIAQKEVPLLADGGPAVEPYTPLELEGRDIYVREGCYVCHSQMIRPFRSEFLRYGPPSTMAESMFDHPFQWGSKRTGPDLAREGTNGKNITWHFNHMLDPRSTSPGSIMPPYPWLLEAKVPYQRTVEKLKAQRTLGVPFSDKDIENCEEMYKTQASAIVRYLKKNQVGTAAMDSELVALIAYLRRLGHGRRKPLEKE
;
A
#
# COMPACT_ATOMS: atom_id res chain seq x y z
N MET A 1 21.82 25.41 -45.06
CA MET A 1 22.46 25.99 -43.85
C MET A 1 23.53 27.03 -44.18
N ILE A 2 24.51 26.69 -45.04
CA ILE A 2 25.64 27.57 -45.41
C ILE A 2 25.18 28.91 -46.01
N TYR A 3 24.16 28.91 -46.87
CA TYR A 3 23.64 30.13 -47.51
C TYR A 3 23.08 31.15 -46.51
N ASN A 4 22.37 30.70 -45.48
CA ASN A 4 21.80 31.59 -44.45
C ASN A 4 22.91 32.20 -43.58
N ILE A 5 23.91 31.41 -43.22
CA ILE A 5 25.09 31.88 -42.48
C ILE A 5 25.86 32.93 -43.31
N ALA A 6 26.05 32.69 -44.60
CA ALA A 6 26.73 33.63 -45.50
C ALA A 6 25.94 34.95 -45.65
N LYS A 7 24.60 34.90 -45.72
CA LYS A 7 23.76 36.11 -45.74
C LYS A 7 23.80 36.88 -44.41
N THR A 8 23.83 36.18 -43.28
CA THR A 8 23.91 36.81 -41.95
C THR A 8 25.24 37.53 -41.73
N ILE A 9 26.35 36.98 -42.24
CA ILE A 9 27.68 37.61 -42.15
C ILE A 9 27.77 38.82 -43.09
N LYS A 10 27.24 38.72 -44.32
CA LYS A 10 27.24 39.83 -45.29
C LYS A 10 26.32 41.00 -44.91
N GLY A 11 25.34 40.77 -44.03
CA GLY A 11 24.31 41.76 -43.67
C GLY A 11 24.61 42.63 -42.45
N LYS A 12 25.78 42.52 -41.81
CA LYS A 12 26.08 43.26 -40.57
C LYS A 12 27.04 44.42 -40.82
N VAL A 13 26.60 45.62 -40.43
CA VAL A 13 27.49 46.76 -40.17
C VAL A 13 28.15 46.50 -38.81
N VAL A 14 29.48 46.60 -38.75
CA VAL A 14 30.22 46.46 -37.48
C VAL A 14 29.87 47.67 -36.62
N VAL A 15 29.09 47.45 -35.57
CA VAL A 15 28.80 48.46 -34.56
C VAL A 15 29.77 48.23 -33.40
N ASN A 16 30.67 49.18 -33.18
CA ASN A 16 31.44 49.25 -31.95
C ASN A 16 30.50 49.73 -30.85
N GLY A 17 29.87 48.80 -30.16
CA GLY A 17 29.03 49.07 -29.00
C GLY A 17 29.69 48.47 -27.77
N GLU A 18 29.89 49.29 -26.74
CA GLU A 18 30.12 48.79 -25.40
C GLU A 18 28.77 48.43 -24.80
N ALA A 19 28.61 47.18 -24.40
CA ALA A 19 27.48 46.75 -23.60
C ALA A 19 27.94 46.74 -22.14
N GLU A 20 27.25 47.50 -21.30
CA GLU A 20 27.46 47.41 -19.86
C GLU A 20 26.95 46.03 -19.40
N VAL A 21 27.88 45.09 -19.26
CA VAL A 21 27.56 43.78 -18.70
C VAL A 21 27.39 43.98 -17.21
N VAL A 22 26.14 43.91 -16.75
CA VAL A 22 25.84 43.84 -15.32
C VAL A 22 26.47 42.55 -14.81
N THR A 23 27.71 42.64 -14.31
CA THR A 23 28.33 41.55 -13.59
C THR A 23 27.50 41.36 -12.34
N TRP A 24 26.84 40.21 -12.22
CA TRP A 24 26.19 39.85 -10.97
C TRP A 24 27.23 40.00 -9.87
N ARG A 25 26.99 40.95 -8.95
CA ARG A 25 27.76 41.02 -7.71
C ARG A 25 27.62 39.64 -7.11
N GLU A 26 28.73 38.92 -6.92
CA GLU A 26 28.70 37.64 -6.22
C GLU A 26 27.92 37.89 -4.92
N GLY A 27 26.72 37.30 -4.84
CA GLY A 27 25.95 37.33 -3.62
C GLY A 27 26.78 36.65 -2.52
N PRO A 28 26.48 36.90 -1.24
CA PRO A 28 27.13 36.15 -0.16
C PRO A 28 27.13 34.66 -0.50
N ASP A 29 28.28 33.99 -0.29
CA ASP A 29 28.49 32.58 -0.65
C ASP A 29 27.25 31.75 -0.35
N ALA A 30 26.86 30.89 -1.31
CA ALA A 30 25.72 30.02 -1.13
C ALA A 30 25.83 29.28 0.22
N PRO A 31 24.76 29.23 1.03
CA PRO A 31 24.83 28.63 2.35
C PRO A 31 25.32 27.18 2.23
N LYS A 32 26.32 26.82 3.05
CA LYS A 32 26.87 25.46 3.08
C LYS A 32 25.75 24.46 3.35
N THR A 33 25.77 23.28 2.72
CA THR A 33 24.74 22.24 2.89
C THR A 33 24.47 21.90 4.36
N THR A 34 25.50 21.91 5.20
CA THR A 34 25.38 21.71 6.66
C THR A 34 24.54 22.79 7.34
N SER A 35 24.68 24.06 6.94
CA SER A 35 23.89 25.17 7.47
C SER A 35 22.40 25.09 7.08
N LEU A 36 22.09 24.44 5.95
CA LEU A 36 20.72 24.20 5.52
C LEU A 36 20.08 23.04 6.31
N ILE A 37 20.81 21.95 6.52
CA ILE A 37 20.35 20.78 7.31
C ILE A 37 20.15 21.14 8.79
N PHE A 38 20.99 22.00 9.36
CA PHE A 38 20.83 22.48 10.74
C PHE A 38 20.06 23.80 10.84
N SER A 39 19.36 24.20 9.78
CA SER A 39 18.55 25.42 9.81
C SER A 39 17.37 25.26 10.75
N ARG A 40 17.04 26.33 11.48
CA ARG A 40 15.88 26.36 12.39
C ARG A 40 14.60 25.99 11.64
N ALA A 41 14.46 26.44 10.39
CA ALA A 41 13.31 26.14 9.54
C ALA A 41 13.10 24.63 9.33
N LEU A 42 14.15 23.91 8.97
CA LEU A 42 14.07 22.46 8.75
C LEU A 42 13.67 21.72 10.04
N TRP A 43 14.30 22.05 11.16
CA TRP A 43 14.01 21.40 12.44
C TRP A 43 12.62 21.72 12.98
N ILE A 44 12.11 22.94 12.78
CA ILE A 44 10.73 23.30 13.16
C ILE A 44 9.72 22.54 12.31
N THR A 45 9.96 22.43 11.00
CA THR A 45 9.10 21.63 10.10
C THR A 45 9.17 20.15 10.47
N LEU A 46 10.35 19.61 10.78
CA LEU A 46 10.50 18.24 11.24
C LEU A 46 9.75 17.99 12.55
N LEU A 47 9.86 18.90 13.52
CA LEU A 47 9.11 18.82 14.78
C LEU A 47 7.60 18.89 14.55
N GLY A 48 7.12 19.73 13.63
CA GLY A 48 5.71 19.81 13.27
C GLY A 48 5.21 18.53 12.58
N LEU A 49 6.00 17.95 11.67
CA LEU A 49 5.70 16.68 11.02
C LEU A 49 5.69 15.52 12.02
N VAL A 50 6.72 15.42 12.87
CA VAL A 50 6.78 14.40 13.94
C VAL A 50 5.62 14.59 14.91
N GLY A 51 5.30 15.82 15.31
CA GLY A 51 4.13 16.12 16.15
C GLY A 51 2.82 15.66 15.51
N GLY A 52 2.63 15.94 14.22
CA GLY A 52 1.48 15.46 13.44
C GLY A 52 1.41 13.93 13.36
N VAL A 53 2.54 13.26 13.12
CA VAL A 53 2.62 11.79 13.10
C VAL A 53 2.31 11.19 14.47
N LEU A 54 2.85 11.74 15.56
CA LEU A 54 2.56 11.28 16.92
C LEU A 54 1.08 11.46 17.28
N MET A 55 0.49 12.59 16.86
CA MET A 55 -0.94 12.86 17.03
C MET A 55 -1.82 11.89 16.21
N GLY A 56 -1.37 11.48 15.01
CA GLY A 56 -2.06 10.47 14.19
C GLY A 56 -1.88 9.04 14.69
N ALA A 57 -0.67 8.67 15.14
CA ALA A 57 -0.36 7.37 15.71
C ALA A 57 -1.16 7.10 17.00
N ALA A 58 -1.48 8.16 17.75
CA ALA A 58 -2.33 8.11 18.92
C ALA A 58 -3.77 7.59 18.64
N VAL A 59 -4.24 7.64 17.40
CA VAL A 59 -5.55 7.09 17.01
C VAL A 59 -5.55 5.56 17.02
N PHE A 60 -4.38 4.93 16.90
CA PHE A 60 -4.24 3.48 16.74
C PHE A 60 -3.85 2.71 18.01
N ASP A 61 -3.33 3.39 19.05
CA ASP A 61 -2.92 2.78 20.32
C ASP A 61 -3.80 3.29 21.47
N ARG A 62 -4.68 2.44 22.01
CA ARG A 62 -5.63 2.80 23.07
C ARG A 62 -4.96 3.18 24.40
N ASP A 63 -3.77 2.65 24.68
CA ASP A 63 -3.13 2.80 25.99
C ASP A 63 -2.14 3.96 26.01
N LYS A 64 -1.46 4.23 24.89
CA LYS A 64 -0.49 5.34 24.75
C LYS A 64 -1.00 6.54 23.96
N GLY A 65 -2.14 6.40 23.29
CA GLY A 65 -2.67 7.43 22.39
C GLY A 65 -2.98 8.74 23.09
N PHE A 66 -3.44 8.72 24.33
CA PHE A 66 -3.72 9.96 25.07
C PHE A 66 -2.45 10.80 25.30
N ILE A 67 -1.35 10.19 25.72
CA ILE A 67 -0.08 10.92 25.97
C ILE A 67 0.55 11.37 24.65
N LEU A 68 0.53 10.52 23.61
CA LEU A 68 1.09 10.83 22.29
C LEU A 68 0.33 11.95 21.58
N SER A 69 -0.99 12.02 21.74
CA SER A 69 -1.82 13.10 21.20
C SER A 69 -1.57 14.44 21.88
N ILE A 70 -1.38 14.48 23.20
CA ILE A 70 -1.03 15.71 23.93
C ILE A 70 0.35 16.22 23.49
N LEU A 71 1.35 15.33 23.39
CA LEU A 71 2.69 15.69 22.93
C LEU A 71 2.67 16.15 21.47
N GLY A 72 1.94 15.45 20.61
CA GLY A 72 1.77 15.81 19.20
C GLY A 72 1.09 17.18 19.03
N PHE A 73 0.04 17.45 19.80
CA PHE A 73 -0.67 18.73 19.81
C PHE A 73 0.21 19.88 20.32
N ALA A 74 1.01 19.65 21.38
CA ALA A 74 1.95 20.64 21.90
C ALA A 74 3.04 20.99 20.88
N LEU A 75 3.60 20.00 20.18
CA LEU A 75 4.59 20.21 19.12
C LEU A 75 4.00 20.93 17.90
N LEU A 76 2.77 20.59 17.53
CA LEU A 76 2.04 21.26 16.44
C LEU A 76 1.75 22.71 16.80
N LEU A 77 1.22 23.00 17.99
CA LEU A 77 0.99 24.36 18.48
C LEU A 77 2.29 25.17 18.56
N LEU A 78 3.39 24.57 19.03
CA LEU A 78 4.69 25.21 19.07
C LEU A 78 5.17 25.58 17.66
N ALA A 79 5.04 24.67 16.68
CA ALA A 79 5.37 24.95 15.28
C ALA A 79 4.49 26.07 14.69
N ILE A 80 3.20 26.11 15.06
CA ILE A 80 2.26 27.17 14.65
C ILE A 80 2.63 28.51 15.26
N ILE A 81 2.96 28.56 16.55
CA ILE A 81 3.36 29.79 17.25
C ILE A 81 4.66 30.34 16.65
N ILE A 82 5.66 29.49 16.44
CA ILE A 82 6.93 29.87 15.82
C ILE A 82 6.69 30.30 14.35
N GLY A 83 5.77 29.64 13.65
CA GLY A 83 5.36 29.99 12.30
C GLY A 83 4.64 31.32 12.21
N ALA A 84 3.73 31.62 13.13
CA ALA A 84 3.06 32.90 13.23
C ALA A 84 4.06 34.04 13.52
N PHE A 85 5.09 33.78 14.34
CA PHE A 85 6.19 34.70 14.56
C PHE A 85 7.04 34.90 13.29
N GLY A 86 7.34 33.83 12.56
CA GLY A 86 7.98 33.88 11.24
C GLY A 86 7.17 34.64 10.19
N LEU A 87 5.84 34.44 10.17
CA LEU A 87 4.90 35.14 9.29
C LEU A 87 4.82 36.63 9.64
N ARG A 88 4.85 37.00 10.93
CA ARG A 88 4.90 38.42 11.35
C ARG A 88 6.14 39.13 10.83
N SER A 89 7.25 38.41 10.67
CA SER A 89 8.44 38.99 10.06
C SER A 89 8.18 39.44 8.61
N LEU A 90 7.21 38.88 7.87
CA LEU A 90 6.84 39.25 6.48
C LEU A 90 6.35 40.70 6.33
N ARG A 91 6.11 41.44 7.41
CA ARG A 91 5.58 42.82 7.41
C ARG A 91 6.53 43.92 6.90
N GLY A 92 7.65 43.59 6.26
CA GLY A 92 8.53 44.57 5.63
C GLY A 92 9.29 43.98 4.43
N GLY A 93 9.10 44.56 3.25
CA GLY A 93 9.81 44.23 2.01
C GLY A 93 9.18 44.87 0.79
N GLN A 94 9.96 45.54 -0.07
CA GLN A 94 9.48 46.05 -1.37
C GLN A 94 9.45 44.90 -2.41
N GLY A 95 8.39 44.84 -3.22
CA GLY A 95 8.17 43.81 -4.25
C GLY A 95 6.82 43.07 -4.13
N TYR A 96 6.55 42.20 -5.11
CA TYR A 96 5.33 41.36 -5.17
C TYR A 96 5.22 40.42 -3.95
N TRP A 97 4.00 39.97 -3.65
CA TRP A 97 3.68 39.17 -2.46
C TRP A 97 4.48 37.85 -2.37
N HIS A 98 4.75 37.18 -3.49
CA HIS A 98 5.49 35.90 -3.53
C HIS A 98 6.97 36.09 -3.20
N LYS A 99 7.62 37.17 -3.65
CA LYS A 99 9.02 37.48 -3.29
C LYS A 99 9.22 37.66 -1.79
N ARG A 100 8.21 38.17 -1.08
CA ARG A 100 8.26 38.29 0.39
C ARG A 100 8.27 36.92 1.08
N LEU A 101 7.55 35.95 0.51
CA LEU A 101 7.49 34.57 1.02
C LEU A 101 8.77 33.79 0.68
N GLU A 102 9.24 33.89 -0.56
CA GLU A 102 10.48 33.24 -1.02
C GLU A 102 11.71 33.72 -0.24
N ALA A 103 11.73 34.99 0.16
CA ALA A 103 12.79 35.54 1.00
C ALA A 103 12.82 34.97 2.43
N LYS A 104 11.79 34.23 2.86
CA LYS A 104 11.63 33.76 4.26
C LYS A 104 11.42 32.25 4.32
N PRO A 105 12.51 31.47 4.35
CA PRO A 105 12.43 30.01 4.29
C PRO A 105 11.58 29.41 5.40
N LEU A 106 11.63 29.95 6.63
CA LEU A 106 10.80 29.48 7.74
C LEU A 106 9.29 29.63 7.47
N ALA A 107 8.87 30.79 6.95
CA ALA A 107 7.47 31.05 6.63
C ALA A 107 6.99 30.13 5.50
N PHE A 108 7.83 29.96 4.46
CA PHE A 108 7.53 29.10 3.33
C PHE A 108 7.41 27.62 3.74
N SER A 109 8.36 27.09 4.52
CA SER A 109 8.34 25.68 4.97
C SER A 109 7.12 25.35 5.82
N ILE A 110 6.65 26.30 6.64
CA ILE A 110 5.46 26.11 7.48
C ILE A 110 4.19 26.11 6.64
N LEU A 111 4.06 27.04 5.68
CA LEU A 111 2.94 27.04 4.75
C LEU A 111 2.90 25.76 3.90
N ALA A 112 4.05 25.27 3.45
CA ALA A 112 4.15 24.02 2.70
C ALA A 112 3.75 22.80 3.56
N MET A 113 4.22 22.72 4.81
CA MET A 113 3.82 21.68 5.76
C MET A 113 2.30 21.66 5.96
N PHE A 114 1.69 22.84 6.15
CA PHE A 114 0.24 22.97 6.27
C PHE A 114 -0.50 22.53 5.01
N ALA A 115 -0.03 22.94 3.83
CA ALA A 115 -0.64 22.55 2.56
C ALA A 115 -0.64 21.02 2.38
N VAL A 116 0.47 20.34 2.71
CA VAL A 116 0.57 18.87 2.67
C VAL A 116 -0.33 18.21 3.73
N ALA A 117 -0.35 18.74 4.96
CA ALA A 117 -1.17 18.21 6.03
C ALA A 117 -2.67 18.30 5.74
N VAL A 118 -3.12 19.42 5.15
CA VAL A 118 -4.52 19.58 4.73
C VAL A 118 -4.90 18.55 3.68
N GLY A 119 -4.05 18.32 2.67
CA GLY A 119 -4.28 17.29 1.66
C GLY A 119 -4.42 15.89 2.30
N GLY A 120 -3.50 15.52 3.17
CA GLY A 120 -3.55 14.24 3.88
C GLY A 120 -4.78 14.09 4.78
N ILE A 121 -5.19 15.15 5.49
CA ILE A 121 -6.40 15.13 6.33
C ILE A 121 -7.64 14.96 5.46
N VAL A 122 -7.79 15.75 4.40
CA VAL A 122 -8.98 15.72 3.54
C VAL A 122 -9.12 14.37 2.83
N GLU A 123 -8.02 13.73 2.45
CA GLU A 123 -8.04 12.43 1.76
C GLU A 123 -8.20 11.25 2.72
N LEU A 124 -7.45 11.21 3.83
CA LEU A 124 -7.40 10.03 4.72
C LEU A 124 -8.49 10.03 5.80
N VAL A 125 -8.75 11.17 6.44
CA VAL A 125 -9.60 11.22 7.64
C VAL A 125 -11.05 10.82 7.35
N PRO A 126 -11.71 11.32 6.28
CA PRO A 126 -13.06 10.87 5.95
C PRO A 126 -13.15 9.36 5.76
N GLY A 127 -12.14 8.74 5.13
CA GLY A 127 -12.11 7.30 4.88
C GLY A 127 -11.87 6.44 6.14
N LEU A 128 -11.26 7.01 7.19
CA LEU A 128 -11.02 6.36 8.48
C LEU A 128 -12.19 6.48 9.45
N ILE A 129 -12.89 7.62 9.44
CA ILE A 129 -14.01 7.90 10.36
C ILE A 129 -15.36 7.45 9.77
N ALA A 130 -15.50 7.45 8.45
CA ALA A 130 -16.69 6.91 7.81
C ALA A 130 -16.90 5.48 8.31
N GLN A 131 -18.01 5.25 9.00
CA GLN A 131 -18.38 3.94 9.52
C GLN A 131 -18.51 3.00 8.33
N LYS A 132 -17.50 2.15 8.14
CA LYS A 132 -17.57 1.02 7.23
C LYS A 132 -18.35 -0.06 7.96
N GLU A 133 -19.67 0.10 8.01
CA GLU A 133 -20.52 -1.02 8.42
C GLU A 133 -20.18 -2.20 7.51
N VAL A 134 -19.89 -3.35 8.11
CA VAL A 134 -19.74 -4.59 7.35
C VAL A 134 -21.06 -4.79 6.63
N PRO A 135 -21.12 -4.76 5.29
CA PRO A 135 -22.38 -4.99 4.62
C PRO A 135 -22.87 -6.37 5.06
N LEU A 136 -24.05 -6.38 5.67
CA LEU A 136 -24.69 -7.60 6.11
C LEU A 136 -25.41 -8.22 4.92
N LEU A 137 -25.35 -9.54 4.82
CA LEU A 137 -26.16 -10.29 3.89
C LEU A 137 -27.62 -10.31 4.39
N ALA A 138 -28.55 -10.75 3.54
CA ALA A 138 -29.98 -10.79 3.87
C ALA A 138 -30.33 -11.63 5.12
N ASP A 139 -29.41 -12.50 5.55
CA ASP A 139 -29.52 -13.32 6.76
C ASP A 139 -28.84 -12.70 8.00
N GLY A 140 -28.39 -11.45 7.91
CA GLY A 140 -27.78 -10.69 9.01
C GLY A 140 -26.32 -11.06 9.31
N GLY A 141 -25.72 -12.00 8.58
CA GLY A 141 -24.30 -12.33 8.71
C GLY A 141 -23.38 -11.37 7.93
N PRO A 142 -22.10 -11.24 8.30
CA PRO A 142 -21.15 -10.43 7.54
C PRO A 142 -21.02 -10.95 6.10
N ALA A 143 -20.91 -10.03 5.13
CA ALA A 143 -20.70 -10.41 3.72
C ALA A 143 -19.44 -11.24 3.48
N VAL A 144 -18.43 -11.08 4.35
CA VAL A 144 -17.15 -11.76 4.22
C VAL A 144 -16.73 -12.32 5.58
N GLU A 145 -16.34 -13.59 5.62
CA GLU A 145 -15.74 -14.23 6.79
C GLU A 145 -14.20 -14.04 6.80
N PRO A 146 -13.58 -13.87 7.99
CA PRO A 146 -12.12 -13.85 8.12
C PRO A 146 -11.46 -15.10 7.53
N TYR A 147 -10.25 -14.92 6.99
CA TYR A 147 -9.42 -16.01 6.50
C TYR A 147 -9.26 -17.11 7.56
N THR A 148 -9.28 -18.36 7.13
CA THR A 148 -8.84 -19.48 7.98
C THR A 148 -7.33 -19.34 8.27
N PRO A 149 -6.81 -20.06 9.27
CA PRO A 149 -5.37 -20.05 9.55
C PRO A 149 -4.50 -20.43 8.35
N LEU A 150 -4.91 -21.45 7.57
CA LEU A 150 -4.17 -21.89 6.38
C LEU A 150 -4.26 -20.85 5.23
N GLU A 151 -5.42 -20.24 5.02
CA GLU A 151 -5.61 -19.18 4.02
C GLU A 151 -4.78 -17.93 4.38
N LEU A 152 -4.68 -17.59 5.66
CA LEU A 152 -3.88 -16.47 6.13
C LEU A 152 -2.37 -16.72 5.85
N GLU A 153 -1.89 -17.93 6.09
CA GLU A 153 -0.51 -18.30 5.74
C GLU A 153 -0.29 -18.28 4.22
N GLY A 154 -1.25 -18.78 3.44
CA GLY A 154 -1.23 -18.71 1.98
C GLY A 154 -1.19 -17.29 1.44
N ARG A 155 -1.90 -16.37 2.09
CA ARG A 155 -1.87 -14.94 1.78
C ARG A 155 -0.50 -14.34 2.06
N ASP A 156 0.12 -14.68 3.19
CA ASP A 156 1.45 -14.19 3.52
C ASP A 156 2.51 -14.72 2.53
N ILE A 157 2.35 -15.96 2.04
CA ILE A 157 3.17 -16.53 0.97
C ILE A 157 2.94 -15.76 -0.35
N TYR A 158 1.69 -15.46 -0.71
CA TYR A 158 1.36 -14.63 -1.88
C TYR A 158 2.06 -13.26 -1.84
N VAL A 159 2.12 -12.64 -0.66
CA VAL A 159 2.84 -11.38 -0.45
C VAL A 159 4.36 -11.60 -0.52
N ARG A 160 4.89 -12.63 0.14
CA ARG A 160 6.33 -12.94 0.18
C ARG A 160 6.90 -13.20 -1.22
N GLU A 161 6.16 -13.91 -2.05
CA GLU A 161 6.52 -14.24 -3.44
C GLU A 161 6.29 -13.08 -4.42
N GLY A 162 5.73 -11.96 -3.96
CA GLY A 162 5.53 -10.77 -4.79
C GLY A 162 4.48 -10.96 -5.89
N CYS A 163 3.53 -11.88 -5.71
CA CYS A 163 2.50 -12.17 -6.72
C CYS A 163 1.70 -10.91 -7.11
N TYR A 164 1.53 -9.97 -6.16
CA TYR A 164 0.88 -8.68 -6.36
C TYR A 164 1.57 -7.76 -7.39
N VAL A 165 2.84 -8.02 -7.74
CA VAL A 165 3.58 -7.26 -8.76
C VAL A 165 3.05 -7.57 -10.17
N CYS A 166 2.50 -8.78 -10.37
CA CYS A 166 1.97 -9.23 -11.64
C CYS A 166 0.45 -9.33 -11.67
N HIS A 167 -0.18 -9.57 -10.52
CA HIS A 167 -1.60 -9.83 -10.40
C HIS A 167 -2.28 -8.78 -9.52
N SER A 168 -3.42 -8.29 -9.96
CA SER A 168 -4.29 -7.46 -9.12
C SER A 168 -5.39 -8.29 -8.47
N GLN A 169 -5.92 -7.80 -7.36
CA GLN A 169 -7.14 -8.32 -6.75
C GLN A 169 -8.16 -7.18 -6.58
N MET A 170 -8.51 -6.54 -7.71
CA MET A 170 -9.49 -5.45 -7.73
C MET A 170 -10.11 -5.34 -9.12
N ILE A 171 -11.31 -5.89 -9.29
CA ILE A 171 -12.05 -5.82 -10.55
C ILE A 171 -12.77 -4.48 -10.63
N ARG A 172 -12.52 -3.74 -11.71
CA ARG A 172 -13.12 -2.41 -11.93
C ARG A 172 -14.55 -2.51 -12.47
N PRO A 173 -15.42 -1.52 -12.23
CA PRO A 173 -16.83 -1.54 -12.63
C PRO A 173 -17.03 -1.24 -14.13
N PHE A 174 -16.28 -1.92 -15.00
CA PHE A 174 -16.45 -1.85 -16.46
C PHE A 174 -17.06 -3.15 -16.97
N ARG A 175 -17.91 -3.05 -18.00
CA ARG A 175 -18.51 -4.23 -18.64
C ARG A 175 -17.46 -5.22 -19.15
N SER A 176 -16.35 -4.74 -19.71
CA SER A 176 -15.27 -5.59 -20.23
C SER A 176 -14.54 -6.36 -19.12
N GLU A 177 -14.38 -5.76 -17.94
CA GLU A 177 -13.82 -6.45 -16.78
C GLU A 177 -14.81 -7.43 -16.18
N PHE A 178 -16.08 -7.04 -16.11
CA PHE A 178 -17.15 -7.89 -15.65
C PHE A 178 -17.22 -9.20 -16.43
N LEU A 179 -17.21 -9.11 -17.77
CA LEU A 179 -17.26 -10.28 -18.64
C LEU A 179 -16.00 -11.15 -18.54
N ARG A 180 -14.86 -10.59 -18.14
CA ARG A 180 -13.58 -11.30 -18.07
C ARG A 180 -13.36 -11.97 -16.72
N TYR A 181 -13.64 -11.27 -15.63
CA TYR A 181 -13.28 -11.68 -14.27
C TYR A 181 -14.48 -11.91 -13.35
N GLY A 182 -15.68 -11.42 -13.72
CA GLY A 182 -16.89 -11.49 -12.91
C GLY A 182 -17.24 -10.16 -12.22
N PRO A 183 -18.14 -10.18 -11.22
CA PRO A 183 -18.65 -8.96 -10.58
C PRO A 183 -17.55 -8.03 -10.05
N PRO A 184 -17.75 -6.69 -10.13
CA PRO A 184 -16.75 -5.73 -9.65
C PRO A 184 -16.44 -5.96 -8.18
N SER A 185 -15.20 -5.68 -7.78
CA SER A 185 -14.77 -5.82 -6.40
C SER A 185 -15.44 -4.76 -5.52
N THR A 186 -15.80 -5.18 -4.31
CA THR A 186 -16.40 -4.30 -3.30
C THR A 186 -15.42 -4.06 -2.16
N MET A 187 -15.56 -2.93 -1.46
CA MET A 187 -14.68 -2.62 -0.31
C MET A 187 -14.76 -3.66 0.82
N ALA A 188 -15.90 -4.35 0.94
CA ALA A 188 -16.12 -5.38 1.95
C ALA A 188 -15.23 -6.61 1.74
N GLU A 189 -14.87 -6.92 0.50
CA GLU A 189 -14.03 -8.09 0.17
C GLU A 189 -12.60 -7.96 0.67
N SER A 190 -12.09 -6.73 0.80
CA SER A 190 -10.74 -6.45 1.28
C SER A 190 -10.71 -5.89 2.70
N MET A 191 -11.83 -5.96 3.44
CA MET A 191 -11.92 -5.32 4.75
C MET A 191 -10.99 -5.94 5.81
N PHE A 192 -10.63 -7.22 5.65
CA PHE A 192 -9.71 -7.95 6.52
C PHE A 192 -8.31 -8.11 5.91
N ASP A 193 -8.03 -7.45 4.79
CA ASP A 193 -6.72 -7.52 4.15
C ASP A 193 -5.76 -6.51 4.79
N HIS A 194 -4.87 -7.02 5.64
CA HIS A 194 -3.79 -6.23 6.24
C HIS A 194 -2.42 -6.74 5.74
N PRO A 195 -1.74 -6.08 4.78
CA PRO A 195 -2.20 -4.92 3.98
C PRO A 195 -3.10 -5.29 2.78
N PHE A 196 -3.85 -4.34 2.23
CA PHE A 196 -4.71 -4.58 1.06
C PHE A 196 -3.91 -5.15 -0.13
N GLN A 197 -4.52 -6.01 -0.95
CA GLN A 197 -3.87 -6.66 -2.09
C GLN A 197 -4.39 -6.17 -3.46
N TRP A 198 -4.90 -4.95 -3.51
CA TRP A 198 -5.28 -4.33 -4.79
C TRP A 198 -4.01 -4.08 -5.59
N GLY A 199 -3.93 -4.68 -6.78
CA GLY A 199 -2.74 -4.55 -7.61
C GLY A 199 -2.71 -3.22 -8.36
N SER A 200 -1.50 -2.77 -8.66
CA SER A 200 -1.24 -1.58 -9.49
C SER A 200 -0.86 -1.93 -10.93
N LYS A 201 -0.64 -3.22 -11.23
CA LYS A 201 -0.22 -3.74 -12.52
C LYS A 201 -0.88 -5.08 -12.82
N ARG A 202 -1.06 -5.39 -14.10
CA ARG A 202 -1.57 -6.68 -14.61
C ARG A 202 -0.65 -7.22 -15.70
N THR A 203 0.39 -7.94 -15.28
CA THR A 203 1.16 -8.80 -16.18
C THR A 203 0.47 -10.14 -16.35
N GLY A 204 -0.10 -10.67 -15.25
CA GLY A 204 -1.07 -11.76 -15.26
C GLY A 204 -2.51 -11.25 -15.10
N PRO A 205 -3.51 -12.15 -15.15
CA PRO A 205 -4.92 -11.81 -14.93
C PRO A 205 -5.19 -11.31 -13.50
N ASP A 206 -6.30 -10.61 -13.31
CA ASP A 206 -6.82 -10.29 -11.98
C ASP A 206 -7.27 -11.58 -11.26
N LEU A 207 -6.99 -11.68 -9.96
CA LEU A 207 -7.24 -12.85 -9.13
C LEU A 207 -8.37 -12.66 -8.11
N ALA A 208 -9.07 -11.51 -8.07
CA ALA A 208 -10.12 -11.25 -7.08
C ALA A 208 -11.27 -12.27 -7.08
N ARG A 209 -11.38 -13.08 -8.15
CA ARG A 209 -12.41 -14.12 -8.35
C ARG A 209 -11.79 -15.48 -8.69
N GLU A 210 -10.52 -15.68 -8.34
CA GLU A 210 -9.79 -16.91 -8.69
C GLU A 210 -10.46 -18.16 -8.10
N GLY A 211 -11.04 -18.07 -6.90
CA GLY A 211 -11.79 -19.15 -6.27
C GLY A 211 -13.10 -19.52 -6.97
N THR A 212 -13.68 -18.61 -7.77
CA THR A 212 -14.99 -18.79 -8.42
C THR A 212 -14.91 -19.03 -9.93
N ASN A 213 -13.72 -18.96 -10.54
CA ASN A 213 -13.56 -19.00 -11.99
C ASN A 213 -13.44 -20.42 -12.59
N GLY A 214 -13.69 -21.46 -11.80
CA GLY A 214 -13.67 -22.86 -12.23
C GLY A 214 -12.30 -23.56 -12.18
N LYS A 215 -11.21 -22.87 -11.82
CA LYS A 215 -9.90 -23.51 -11.63
C LYS A 215 -9.85 -24.25 -10.29
N ASN A 216 -9.63 -25.55 -10.34
CA ASN A 216 -9.62 -26.41 -9.16
C ASN A 216 -8.21 -26.53 -8.53
N ILE A 217 -8.13 -27.27 -7.42
CA ILE A 217 -6.87 -27.53 -6.70
C ILE A 217 -5.80 -28.16 -7.61
N THR A 218 -6.20 -29.10 -8.49
CA THR A 218 -5.29 -29.73 -9.46
C THR A 218 -4.66 -28.70 -10.40
N TRP A 219 -5.47 -27.78 -10.92
CA TRP A 219 -4.99 -26.73 -11.81
C TRP A 219 -3.98 -25.83 -11.09
N HIS A 220 -4.29 -25.38 -9.86
CA HIS A 220 -3.37 -24.52 -9.11
C HIS A 220 -2.07 -25.22 -8.76
N PHE A 221 -2.13 -26.49 -8.35
CA PHE A 221 -0.94 -27.29 -8.06
C PHE A 221 -0.02 -27.34 -9.28
N ASN A 222 -0.54 -27.76 -10.43
CA ASN A 222 0.25 -27.86 -11.66
C ASN A 222 0.72 -26.49 -12.15
N HIS A 223 -0.13 -25.45 -12.07
CA HIS A 223 0.23 -24.10 -12.51
C HIS A 223 1.35 -23.49 -11.68
N MET A 224 1.40 -23.74 -10.36
CA MET A 224 2.50 -23.23 -9.55
C MET A 224 3.81 -23.98 -9.83
N LEU A 225 3.77 -25.28 -10.12
CA LEU A 225 4.98 -26.04 -10.45
C LEU A 225 5.51 -25.69 -11.85
N ASP A 226 4.62 -25.65 -12.84
CA ASP A 226 4.92 -25.22 -14.20
C ASP A 226 3.73 -24.46 -14.80
N PRO A 227 3.77 -23.12 -14.82
CA PRO A 227 2.69 -22.31 -15.38
C PRO A 227 2.40 -22.60 -16.86
N ARG A 228 3.38 -23.10 -17.63
CA ARG A 228 3.22 -23.39 -19.06
C ARG A 228 2.43 -24.68 -19.29
N SER A 229 2.45 -25.61 -18.33
CA SER A 229 1.70 -26.87 -18.40
C SER A 229 0.19 -26.65 -18.45
N THR A 230 -0.33 -25.66 -17.72
CA THR A 230 -1.76 -25.36 -17.66
C THR A 230 -2.15 -24.12 -18.46
N SER A 231 -1.18 -23.27 -18.83
CA SER A 231 -1.38 -22.07 -19.64
C SER A 231 -0.23 -21.91 -20.64
N PRO A 232 -0.35 -22.50 -21.84
CA PRO A 232 0.68 -22.39 -22.87
C PRO A 232 1.06 -20.95 -23.17
N GLY A 233 2.37 -20.65 -23.19
CA GLY A 233 2.89 -19.29 -23.38
C GLY A 233 2.84 -18.40 -22.13
N SER A 234 2.51 -18.96 -20.95
CA SER A 234 2.59 -18.22 -19.69
C SER A 234 4.00 -17.68 -19.43
N ILE A 235 4.07 -16.41 -19.08
CA ILE A 235 5.29 -15.71 -18.65
C ILE A 235 5.45 -15.73 -17.12
N MET A 236 4.54 -16.36 -16.38
CA MET A 236 4.63 -16.51 -14.94
C MET A 236 5.85 -17.39 -14.58
N PRO A 237 6.67 -17.01 -13.58
CA PRO A 237 7.72 -17.86 -13.05
C PRO A 237 7.16 -19.15 -12.43
N PRO A 238 7.87 -20.29 -12.51
CA PRO A 238 7.51 -21.47 -11.76
C PRO A 238 7.93 -21.31 -10.28
N TYR A 239 7.15 -21.88 -9.35
CA TYR A 239 7.35 -21.85 -7.89
C TYR A 239 7.45 -23.26 -7.27
N PRO A 240 8.31 -24.17 -7.78
CA PRO A 240 8.38 -25.54 -7.29
C PRO A 240 8.86 -25.65 -5.84
N TRP A 241 9.65 -24.68 -5.35
CA TRP A 241 10.16 -24.67 -3.97
C TRP A 241 9.05 -24.61 -2.92
N LEU A 242 7.88 -24.05 -3.26
CA LEU A 242 6.73 -24.01 -2.34
C LEU A 242 6.21 -25.40 -1.97
N LEU A 243 6.49 -26.42 -2.80
CA LEU A 243 6.13 -27.80 -2.52
C LEU A 243 6.93 -28.35 -1.32
N GLU A 244 8.21 -27.99 -1.22
CA GLU A 244 9.15 -28.48 -0.20
C GLU A 244 9.19 -27.58 1.05
N ALA A 245 8.99 -26.28 0.85
CA ALA A 245 8.98 -25.30 1.94
C ALA A 245 7.79 -25.50 2.87
N LYS A 246 7.99 -25.17 4.15
CA LYS A 246 7.06 -25.48 5.24
C LYS A 246 6.58 -24.23 5.97
N VAL A 247 5.30 -24.22 6.31
CA VAL A 247 4.67 -23.19 7.12
C VAL A 247 4.97 -23.40 8.61
N PRO A 248 5.54 -22.39 9.31
CA PRO A 248 5.82 -22.49 10.75
C PRO A 248 4.56 -22.24 11.58
N TYR A 249 3.82 -23.30 11.90
CA TYR A 249 2.54 -23.27 12.65
C TYR A 249 2.52 -22.40 13.91
N GLN A 250 3.61 -22.38 14.68
CA GLN A 250 3.67 -21.65 15.95
C GLN A 250 3.42 -20.15 15.75
N ARG A 251 3.81 -19.61 14.58
CA ARG A 251 3.60 -18.20 14.24
C ARG A 251 2.18 -17.89 13.79
N THR A 252 1.42 -18.88 13.33
CA THR A 252 0.06 -18.67 12.84
C THR A 252 -0.87 -18.18 13.96
N VAL A 253 -0.75 -18.74 15.17
CA VAL A 253 -1.51 -18.30 16.35
C VAL A 253 -1.20 -16.84 16.71
N GLU A 254 0.07 -16.44 16.65
CA GLU A 254 0.50 -15.05 16.89
C GLU A 254 -0.07 -14.10 15.83
N LYS A 255 -0.10 -14.53 14.56
CA LYS A 255 -0.71 -13.76 13.47
C LYS A 255 -2.21 -13.55 13.66
N LEU A 256 -2.96 -14.58 14.08
CA LEU A 256 -4.39 -14.41 14.38
C LEU A 256 -4.61 -13.39 15.51
N LYS A 257 -3.79 -13.46 16.57
CA LYS A 257 -3.83 -12.48 17.66
C LYS A 257 -3.51 -11.07 17.14
N ALA A 258 -2.51 -10.92 16.28
CA ALA A 258 -2.17 -9.64 15.66
C ALA A 258 -3.30 -9.10 14.78
N GLN A 259 -3.89 -9.93 13.89
CA GLN A 259 -5.03 -9.55 13.07
C GLN A 259 -6.24 -9.11 13.91
N ARG A 260 -6.46 -9.76 15.06
CA ARG A 260 -7.48 -9.35 16.01
C ARG A 260 -7.22 -7.94 16.58
N THR A 261 -5.97 -7.58 16.86
CA THR A 261 -5.64 -6.20 17.27
C THR A 261 -5.89 -5.17 16.16
N LEU A 262 -5.86 -5.60 14.90
CA LEU A 262 -6.18 -4.78 13.72
C LEU A 262 -7.68 -4.70 13.40
N GLY A 263 -8.54 -5.35 14.21
CA GLY A 263 -9.99 -5.31 14.07
C GLY A 263 -10.62 -6.51 13.33
N VAL A 264 -9.84 -7.52 12.98
CA VAL A 264 -10.39 -8.77 12.40
C VAL A 264 -11.11 -9.56 13.51
N PRO A 265 -12.39 -9.95 13.34
CA PRO A 265 -13.21 -10.51 14.41
C PRO A 265 -12.93 -12.00 14.67
N PHE A 266 -11.69 -12.35 15.03
CA PHE A 266 -11.36 -13.70 15.50
C PHE A 266 -11.84 -13.89 16.94
N SER A 267 -12.63 -14.94 17.18
CA SER A 267 -13.03 -15.35 18.52
C SER A 267 -11.88 -16.05 19.27
N ASP A 268 -11.97 -16.16 20.59
CA ASP A 268 -10.99 -16.95 21.36
C ASP A 268 -10.99 -18.42 20.90
N LYS A 269 -12.16 -18.95 20.55
CA LYS A 269 -12.31 -20.29 19.98
C LYS A 269 -11.58 -20.45 18.64
N ASP A 270 -11.57 -19.44 17.77
CA ASP A 270 -10.83 -19.51 16.51
C ASP A 270 -9.31 -19.60 16.75
N ILE A 271 -8.82 -18.94 17.80
CA ILE A 271 -7.40 -18.92 18.14
C ILE A 271 -6.98 -20.19 18.86
N GLU A 272 -7.82 -20.71 19.77
CA GLU A 272 -7.61 -22.00 20.43
C GLU A 272 -7.65 -23.17 19.43
N ASN A 273 -8.60 -23.14 18.48
CA ASN A 273 -8.76 -24.18 17.46
C ASN A 273 -7.90 -23.94 16.21
N CYS A 274 -6.98 -22.98 16.23
CA CYS A 274 -6.18 -22.59 15.06
C CYS A 274 -5.48 -23.78 14.39
N GLU A 275 -4.86 -24.65 15.19
CA GLU A 275 -4.14 -25.83 14.68
C GLU A 275 -5.08 -26.85 14.03
N GLU A 276 -6.22 -27.11 14.66
CA GLU A 276 -7.22 -28.05 14.14
C GLU A 276 -7.82 -27.52 12.83
N MET A 277 -8.19 -26.24 12.78
CA MET A 277 -8.72 -25.59 11.57
C MET A 277 -7.71 -25.65 10.42
N TYR A 278 -6.44 -25.35 10.71
CA TYR A 278 -5.37 -25.48 9.72
C TYR A 278 -5.27 -26.91 9.19
N LYS A 279 -5.08 -27.89 10.09
CA LYS A 279 -4.86 -29.30 9.72
C LYS A 279 -6.04 -29.87 8.96
N THR A 280 -7.26 -29.52 9.36
CA THR A 280 -8.48 -29.97 8.69
C THR A 280 -8.52 -29.51 7.24
N GLN A 281 -8.28 -28.21 7.00
CA GLN A 281 -8.28 -27.66 5.64
C GLN A 281 -7.11 -28.18 4.81
N ALA A 282 -5.90 -28.25 5.38
CA ALA A 282 -4.72 -28.77 4.68
C ALA A 282 -4.89 -30.25 4.30
N SER A 283 -5.43 -31.06 5.21
CA SER A 283 -5.72 -32.46 4.94
C SER A 283 -6.77 -32.64 3.84
N ALA A 284 -7.75 -31.75 3.73
CA ALA A 284 -8.73 -31.78 2.64
C ALA A 284 -8.07 -31.54 1.28
N ILE A 285 -7.17 -30.56 1.18
CA ILE A 285 -6.40 -30.27 -0.05
C ILE A 285 -5.49 -31.45 -0.41
N VAL A 286 -4.74 -31.97 0.55
CA VAL A 286 -3.84 -33.11 0.32
C VAL A 286 -4.61 -34.36 -0.08
N ARG A 287 -5.75 -34.65 0.57
CA ARG A 287 -6.65 -35.76 0.18
C ARG A 287 -7.18 -35.56 -1.24
N TYR A 288 -7.55 -34.34 -1.62
CA TYR A 288 -7.99 -34.01 -2.98
C TYR A 288 -6.88 -34.31 -4.00
N LEU A 289 -5.64 -33.85 -3.75
CA LEU A 289 -4.49 -34.09 -4.65
C LEU A 289 -4.20 -35.59 -4.81
N LYS A 290 -4.24 -36.35 -3.71
CA LYS A 290 -4.05 -37.80 -3.72
C LYS A 290 -5.15 -38.52 -4.50
N LYS A 291 -6.42 -38.14 -4.29
CA LYS A 291 -7.58 -38.71 -5.00
C LYS A 291 -7.49 -38.49 -6.51
N ASN A 292 -7.00 -37.33 -6.94
CA ASN A 292 -6.89 -36.95 -8.35
C ASN A 292 -5.54 -37.32 -9.00
N GLN A 293 -4.63 -37.99 -8.28
CA GLN A 293 -3.35 -38.50 -8.80
C GLN A 293 -2.42 -37.41 -9.40
N VAL A 294 -2.46 -36.19 -8.87
CA VAL A 294 -1.73 -35.04 -9.42
C VAL A 294 -0.32 -34.91 -8.83
N GLY A 295 -0.13 -35.40 -7.61
CA GLY A 295 1.12 -35.29 -6.88
C GLY A 295 0.92 -35.52 -5.39
N THR A 296 2.02 -35.39 -4.64
CA THR A 296 2.03 -35.49 -3.19
C THR A 296 2.59 -34.21 -2.59
N ALA A 297 1.87 -33.64 -1.63
CA ALA A 297 2.30 -32.48 -0.85
C ALA A 297 2.12 -32.80 0.63
N ALA A 298 3.02 -32.29 1.46
CA ALA A 298 2.85 -32.36 2.90
C ALA A 298 1.77 -31.36 3.36
N MET A 299 1.08 -31.65 4.46
CA MET A 299 0.04 -30.73 4.98
C MET A 299 0.60 -29.39 5.43
N ASP A 300 1.88 -29.34 5.80
CA ASP A 300 2.62 -28.15 6.17
C ASP A 300 3.27 -27.44 4.98
N SER A 301 3.06 -27.91 3.74
CA SER A 301 3.63 -27.31 2.54
C SER A 301 3.08 -25.90 2.29
N GLU A 302 3.97 -24.97 1.95
CA GLU A 302 3.59 -23.60 1.56
C GLU A 302 2.69 -23.58 0.32
N LEU A 303 2.89 -24.50 -0.62
CA LEU A 303 2.04 -24.63 -1.81
C LEU A 303 0.58 -24.94 -1.42
N VAL A 304 0.38 -25.80 -0.42
CA VAL A 304 -0.97 -26.13 0.08
C VAL A 304 -1.65 -24.91 0.68
N ALA A 305 -0.91 -24.10 1.45
CA ALA A 305 -1.40 -22.84 2.00
C ALA A 305 -1.74 -21.83 0.90
N LEU A 306 -0.86 -21.63 -0.08
CA LEU A 306 -1.11 -20.72 -1.22
C LEU A 306 -2.35 -21.15 -2.02
N ILE A 307 -2.53 -22.44 -2.28
CA ILE A 307 -3.73 -22.97 -2.95
C ILE A 307 -4.98 -22.65 -2.12
N ALA A 308 -4.94 -22.85 -0.79
CA ALA A 308 -6.07 -22.51 0.08
C ALA A 308 -6.46 -21.03 -0.05
N TYR A 309 -5.47 -20.14 -0.01
CA TYR A 309 -5.69 -18.70 -0.21
C TYR A 309 -6.30 -18.38 -1.59
N LEU A 310 -5.72 -18.90 -2.69
CA LEU A 310 -6.23 -18.62 -4.03
C LEU A 310 -7.66 -19.13 -4.24
N ARG A 311 -7.98 -20.31 -3.68
CA ARG A 311 -9.34 -20.87 -3.71
C ARG A 311 -10.33 -20.07 -2.87
N ARG A 312 -9.88 -19.34 -1.85
CA ARG A 312 -10.73 -18.47 -1.01
C ARG A 312 -11.19 -17.21 -1.73
N LEU A 313 -10.43 -16.71 -2.71
CA LEU A 313 -10.67 -15.43 -3.39
C LEU A 313 -12.00 -15.42 -4.16
N GLY A 314 -12.81 -14.40 -3.89
CA GLY A 314 -14.11 -14.22 -4.54
C GLY A 314 -15.28 -14.94 -3.87
N HIS A 315 -15.03 -15.77 -2.84
CA HIS A 315 -16.11 -16.25 -1.98
C HIS A 315 -16.35 -15.25 -0.85
N GLY A 316 -17.59 -15.12 -0.36
CA GLY A 316 -17.87 -14.36 0.87
C GLY A 316 -17.67 -15.21 2.11
N ARG A 317 -18.19 -16.45 2.08
CA ARG A 317 -18.14 -17.42 3.18
C ARG A 317 -17.21 -18.58 2.88
N ARG A 318 -16.71 -19.24 3.93
CA ARG A 318 -15.99 -20.51 3.82
C ARG A 318 -16.88 -21.55 3.15
N LYS A 319 -16.38 -22.16 2.07
CA LYS A 319 -17.00 -23.35 1.47
C LYS A 319 -16.18 -24.58 1.84
N PRO A 320 -16.83 -25.71 2.21
CA PRO A 320 -16.13 -26.97 2.37
C PRO A 320 -15.49 -27.38 1.02
N LEU A 321 -14.18 -27.59 1.03
CA LEU A 321 -13.41 -28.02 -0.15
C LEU A 321 -13.84 -29.41 -0.67
N GLU A 322 -14.62 -30.16 0.10
CA GLU A 322 -15.12 -31.50 -0.26
C GLU A 322 -16.29 -31.49 -1.25
N LYS A 323 -16.89 -30.32 -1.52
CA LYS A 323 -18.02 -30.16 -2.47
C LYS A 323 -17.58 -29.67 -3.86
N GLU A 324 -16.28 -29.70 -4.15
CA GLU A 324 -15.66 -29.37 -5.45
C GLU A 324 -15.02 -30.61 -6.08
#